data_AF-A0A250DLE6-F1
#
_entry.id   AF-A0A250DLE6-F1
#
_cell.length_a   1.000
_cell.length_b   1.000
_cell.length_c   1.000
_cell.angle_alpha   90.00
_cell.angle_beta   90.00
_cell.angle_gamma   90.00
#
_symmetry.space_group_name_H-M   'P 1'
#
loop_
_entity.id
_entity.type
_entity.pdbx_description
1 polymer ?
#
loop_
_entity_poly.entity_id
_entity_poly.type
_entity_poly.pdbx_seq_one_letter_code
_entity_poly.pdbx_strand_id
1 'polypeptide(L)'
;MDEAFLRRHDEARQKAGAAALHETLSMGLPRSIAYSQSFGSLGATNVKVVLSTTEALLKKHGDELPYVLAAAVRDSWFANWSGACYMTFAQLGTMEIGSGDWSGELFGEFEGWAFALYNELSNVDRAPERAKLLADLPLKAPPDNSSILLAMAISWFNKAATEIAAGRLERGLNWLAEAHEALVLERGDEMWNAGVAHANEAAGQQAMISARSALARTAAAARHAENRAFKQDVFSWCDKNMGKFKSMDAAAEAIAGKVVSVTFRTARDWIAEWKKLRSAGTA
;
A
#
# COMPACT_ATOMS: atom_id res chain seq x y z
N MET A 1 -19.18 5.20 -11.16
CA MET A 1 -19.06 6.48 -10.46
C MET A 1 -18.67 7.52 -11.51
N ASP A 2 -19.43 8.60 -11.65
CA ASP A 2 -19.20 9.61 -12.70
C ASP A 2 -18.08 10.58 -12.27
N GLU A 3 -17.32 11.09 -13.24
CA GLU A 3 -16.25 12.08 -13.06
C GLU A 3 -16.76 13.35 -12.35
N ALA A 4 -17.99 13.76 -12.66
CA ALA A 4 -18.63 14.89 -11.99
C ALA A 4 -18.91 14.65 -10.49
N PHE A 5 -19.07 13.39 -10.06
CA PHE A 5 -19.19 13.04 -8.65
C PHE A 5 -17.83 13.12 -7.96
N LEU A 6 -16.79 12.51 -8.56
CA LEU A 6 -15.43 12.53 -8.02
C LEU A 6 -14.92 13.96 -7.82
N ARG A 7 -15.13 14.84 -8.82
CA ARG A 7 -14.76 16.25 -8.70
C ARG A 7 -15.46 16.96 -7.54
N ARG A 8 -16.77 16.77 -7.37
CA ARG A 8 -17.53 17.38 -6.26
C ARG A 8 -17.05 16.86 -4.89
N HIS A 9 -16.75 15.57 -4.82
CA HIS A 9 -16.21 14.95 -3.62
C HIS A 9 -14.85 15.54 -3.24
N ASP A 10 -13.95 15.70 -4.21
CA ASP A 10 -12.61 16.25 -3.96
C ASP A 10 -12.68 17.75 -3.57
N GLU A 11 -13.55 18.52 -4.23
CA GLU A 11 -13.84 19.91 -3.84
C GLU A 11 -14.39 20.00 -2.41
N ALA A 12 -15.29 19.11 -2.02
CA ALA A 12 -15.84 19.06 -0.67
C ALA A 12 -14.75 18.71 0.36
N ARG A 13 -13.88 17.74 0.06
CA ARG A 13 -12.73 17.39 0.92
C ARG A 13 -11.76 18.55 1.09
N GLN A 14 -11.39 19.25 0.02
CA GLN A 14 -10.49 20.40 0.11
C GLN A 14 -11.08 21.52 0.98
N LYS A 15 -12.37 21.82 0.80
CA LYS A 15 -13.08 22.79 1.65
C LYS A 15 -13.15 22.34 3.11
N ALA A 16 -13.42 21.06 3.34
CA ALA A 16 -13.45 20.47 4.68
C ALA A 16 -12.10 20.58 5.38
N GLY A 17 -11.00 20.20 4.70
CA GLY A 17 -9.65 20.30 5.25
C GLY A 17 -9.25 21.74 5.60
N ALA A 18 -9.59 22.71 4.75
CA ALA A 18 -9.32 24.13 5.01
C ALA A 18 -10.12 24.66 6.21
N ALA A 19 -11.41 24.32 6.31
CA ALA A 19 -12.25 24.69 7.44
C ALA A 19 -11.77 24.01 8.74
N ALA A 20 -11.45 22.72 8.70
CA ALA A 20 -10.94 21.97 9.83
C ALA A 20 -9.61 22.51 10.37
N LEU A 21 -8.72 22.95 9.47
CA LEU A 21 -7.48 23.61 9.86
C LEU A 21 -7.77 24.91 10.63
N HIS A 22 -8.69 25.74 10.13
CA HIS A 22 -9.09 26.98 10.79
C HIS A 22 -9.64 26.71 12.19
N GLU A 23 -10.62 25.81 12.31
CA GLU A 23 -11.25 25.48 13.59
C GLU A 23 -10.21 24.95 14.58
N THR A 24 -9.39 23.99 14.15
CA THR A 24 -8.37 23.38 15.03
C THR A 24 -7.33 24.40 15.53
N LEU A 25 -6.90 25.33 14.69
CA LEU A 25 -5.96 26.39 15.09
C LEU A 25 -6.61 27.39 16.06
N SER A 26 -7.89 27.72 15.87
CA SER A 26 -8.63 28.65 16.74
C SER A 26 -8.84 28.10 18.16
N MET A 27 -8.78 26.79 18.36
CA MET A 27 -8.93 26.15 19.68
C MET A 27 -7.79 26.46 20.65
N GLY A 28 -6.66 26.99 20.18
CA GLY A 28 -5.52 27.31 21.05
C GLY A 28 -4.91 26.09 21.73
N LEU A 29 -4.89 24.94 21.03
CA LEU A 29 -4.41 23.67 21.55
C LEU A 29 -2.97 23.77 22.06
N PRO A 30 -2.63 23.05 23.16
CA PRO A 30 -1.35 23.18 23.82
C PRO A 30 -0.19 22.87 22.87
N ARG A 31 0.93 23.56 23.07
CA ARG A 31 2.18 23.31 22.32
C ARG A 31 2.98 22.16 22.89
N SER A 32 2.73 21.77 24.13
CA SER A 32 3.41 20.68 24.84
C SER A 32 2.42 20.03 25.79
N ILE A 33 2.45 18.70 25.88
CA ILE A 33 1.64 17.93 26.81
C ILE A 33 2.57 17.07 27.65
N ALA A 34 2.53 17.27 28.97
CA ALA A 34 3.23 16.38 29.89
C ALA A 34 2.56 15.00 29.89
N TYR A 35 3.35 13.94 29.86
CA TYR A 35 2.83 12.60 30.11
C TYR A 35 2.64 12.44 31.64
N SER A 36 1.39 12.38 32.10
CA SER A 36 1.09 12.09 33.50
C SER A 36 1.45 10.64 33.82
N GLN A 37 1.83 10.36 35.08
CA GLN A 37 2.16 9.01 35.55
C GLN A 37 1.05 8.39 36.42
N SER A 38 -0.02 9.13 36.73
CA SER A 38 -1.06 8.64 37.63
C SER A 38 -2.13 7.81 36.89
N PHE A 39 -1.83 6.53 36.67
CA PHE A 39 -2.73 5.57 36.02
C PHE A 39 -3.38 4.57 36.99
N GLY A 40 -3.25 4.79 38.31
CA GLY A 40 -3.69 3.82 39.32
C GLY A 40 -5.17 3.43 39.23
N SER A 41 -6.03 4.31 38.73
CA SER A 41 -7.46 4.06 38.51
C SER A 41 -7.78 3.11 37.35
N LEU A 42 -6.83 2.80 36.47
CA LEU A 42 -7.04 1.96 35.28
C LEU A 42 -6.83 0.46 35.53
N GLY A 43 -6.28 0.08 36.68
CA GLY A 43 -5.86 -1.30 36.98
C GLY A 43 -4.54 -1.71 36.31
N ALA A 44 -3.91 -2.74 36.85
CA ALA A 44 -2.52 -3.10 36.54
C ALA A 44 -2.25 -3.41 35.06
N THR A 45 -3.20 -4.07 34.37
CA THR A 45 -3.04 -4.42 32.95
C THR A 45 -2.95 -3.18 32.06
N ASN A 46 -3.87 -2.22 32.24
CA ASN A 46 -3.86 -0.98 31.47
C ASN A 46 -2.63 -0.12 31.80
N VAL A 47 -2.26 -0.03 33.08
CA VAL A 47 -1.03 0.66 33.50
C VAL A 47 0.19 0.09 32.76
N LYS A 48 0.33 -1.24 32.69
CA LYS A 48 1.44 -1.88 31.98
C LYS A 48 1.48 -1.49 30.50
N VAL A 49 0.33 -1.49 29.83
CA VAL A 49 0.20 -1.09 28.42
C VAL A 49 0.61 0.36 28.20
N VAL A 50 0.15 1.28 29.05
CA VAL A 50 0.51 2.70 28.95
C VAL A 50 2.01 2.90 29.16
N LEU A 51 2.59 2.25 30.17
CA LEU A 51 4.01 2.37 30.47
C LEU A 51 4.87 1.82 29.32
N SER A 52 4.55 0.65 28.77
CA SER A 52 5.30 0.11 27.62
C SER A 52 5.18 0.99 26.38
N THR A 53 3.99 1.56 26.14
CA THR A 53 3.75 2.47 25.01
C THR A 53 4.54 3.77 25.18
N THR A 54 4.55 4.30 26.41
CA THR A 54 5.32 5.51 26.77
C THR A 54 6.82 5.26 26.61
N GLU A 55 7.32 4.11 27.07
CA GLU A 55 8.73 3.72 26.93
C GLU A 55 9.14 3.61 25.45
N ALA A 56 8.30 3.01 24.61
CA ALA A 56 8.54 2.91 23.18
C ALA A 56 8.64 4.29 22.51
N LEU A 57 7.73 5.22 22.85
CA LEU A 57 7.77 6.59 22.34
C LEU A 57 8.94 7.41 22.90
N LEU A 58 9.28 7.26 24.19
CA LEU A 58 10.46 7.89 24.80
C LEU A 58 11.74 7.43 24.11
N LYS A 59 11.87 6.13 23.82
CA LYS A 59 13.02 5.59 23.11
C LYS A 59 13.16 6.18 21.70
N LYS A 60 12.04 6.46 21.04
CA LYS A 60 12.00 6.96 19.65
C LYS A 60 12.20 8.48 19.57
N HIS A 61 11.51 9.24 20.42
CA HIS A 61 11.40 10.70 20.32
C HIS A 61 12.18 11.45 21.42
N GLY A 62 12.61 10.75 22.47
CA GLY A 62 13.35 11.35 23.58
C GLY A 62 12.65 12.58 24.15
N ASP A 63 13.39 13.69 24.22
CA ASP A 63 12.91 14.97 24.75
C ASP A 63 11.82 15.62 23.88
N GLU A 64 11.57 15.13 22.66
CA GLU A 64 10.51 15.65 21.79
C GLU A 64 9.13 15.08 22.11
N LEU A 65 9.03 14.06 22.97
CA LEU A 65 7.78 13.38 23.28
C LEU A 65 6.63 14.31 23.71
N PRO A 66 6.83 15.35 24.55
CA PRO A 66 5.75 16.27 24.90
C PRO A 66 5.15 17.01 23.70
N TYR A 67 5.97 17.29 22.68
CA TYR A 67 5.54 17.92 21.43
C TYR A 67 4.88 16.93 20.49
N VAL A 68 5.30 15.66 20.50
CA VAL A 68 4.63 14.57 19.79
C VAL A 68 3.22 14.33 20.34
N LEU A 69 3.05 14.35 21.66
CA LEU A 69 1.72 14.28 22.30
C LEU A 69 0.83 15.47 21.90
N ALA A 70 1.40 16.68 21.88
CA ALA A 70 0.69 17.87 21.42
C ALA A 70 0.28 17.77 19.93
N ALA A 71 1.20 17.31 19.07
CA ALA A 71 0.92 17.05 17.66
C ALA A 71 -0.22 16.04 17.49
N ALA A 72 -0.22 14.97 18.28
CA ALA A 72 -1.23 13.93 18.23
C ALA A 72 -2.63 14.46 18.59
N VAL A 73 -2.73 15.27 19.65
CA VAL A 73 -4.01 15.91 20.02
C VAL A 73 -4.51 16.85 18.94
N ARG A 74 -3.62 17.62 18.31
CA ARG A 74 -3.97 18.49 17.17
C ARG A 74 -4.42 17.68 15.97
N ASP A 75 -3.71 16.60 15.63
CA ASP A 75 -4.08 15.69 14.54
C ASP A 75 -5.47 15.07 14.78
N SER A 76 -5.78 14.67 16.02
CA SER A 76 -7.10 14.12 16.39
C SER A 76 -8.22 15.14 16.26
N TRP A 77 -8.04 16.37 16.76
CA TRP A 77 -9.06 17.42 16.60
C TRP A 77 -9.24 17.83 15.14
N PHE A 78 -8.16 17.92 14.38
CA PHE A 78 -8.24 18.16 12.94
C PHE A 78 -9.03 17.07 12.23
N ALA A 79 -8.77 15.80 12.53
CA ALA A 79 -9.48 14.67 11.91
C ALA A 79 -10.99 14.75 12.16
N ASN A 80 -11.36 15.05 13.40
CA ASN A 80 -12.76 15.19 13.78
C ASN A 80 -13.45 16.40 13.13
N TRP A 81 -12.78 17.56 13.07
CA TRP A 81 -13.30 18.72 12.34
C TRP A 81 -13.34 18.49 10.83
N SER A 82 -12.37 17.78 10.26
CA SER A 82 -12.33 17.40 8.85
C SER A 82 -13.56 16.57 8.50
N GLY A 83 -13.86 15.54 9.30
CA GLY A 83 -15.06 14.75 9.18
C GLY A 83 -16.35 15.57 9.32
N ALA A 84 -16.46 16.37 10.38
CA ALA A 84 -17.63 17.23 10.62
C ALA A 84 -17.90 18.21 9.46
N CYS A 85 -16.87 18.91 8.98
CA CYS A 85 -16.97 19.83 7.86
C CYS A 85 -17.29 19.08 6.55
N TYR A 86 -16.71 17.90 6.35
CA TYR A 86 -17.00 17.07 5.18
C TYR A 86 -18.48 16.64 5.16
N MET A 87 -19.02 16.17 6.29
CA MET A 87 -20.44 15.81 6.40
C MET A 87 -21.34 17.00 6.07
N THR A 88 -20.98 18.19 6.58
CA THR A 88 -21.69 19.44 6.28
C THR A 88 -21.63 19.81 4.79
N PHE A 89 -20.47 19.72 4.14
CA PHE A 89 -20.34 20.06 2.72
C PHE A 89 -20.95 19.01 1.79
N ALA A 90 -20.86 17.73 2.14
CA ALA A 90 -21.49 16.64 1.41
C ALA A 90 -23.03 16.76 1.41
N GLN A 91 -23.59 17.20 2.54
CA GLN A 91 -25.02 17.54 2.67
C GLN A 91 -25.45 18.68 1.74
N LEU A 92 -24.68 19.78 1.73
CA LEU A 92 -24.96 20.93 0.88
C LEU A 92 -24.82 20.60 -0.63
N GLY A 93 -24.08 19.54 -0.97
CA GLY A 93 -23.97 18.98 -2.31
C GLY A 93 -24.95 17.84 -2.65
N THR A 94 -25.85 17.52 -1.70
CA THR A 94 -26.92 16.49 -1.70
C THR A 94 -26.50 15.03 -1.87
N MET A 95 -25.35 14.63 -1.30
CA MET A 95 -25.16 13.24 -0.88
C MET A 95 -25.94 13.10 0.43
N GLU A 96 -27.13 12.47 0.44
CA GLU A 96 -28.03 12.49 1.60
C GLU A 96 -27.39 11.84 2.84
N ILE A 97 -26.92 12.68 3.75
CA ILE A 97 -26.42 12.32 5.08
C ILE A 97 -27.18 13.21 6.06
N GLY A 98 -27.81 12.65 7.10
CA GLY A 98 -28.92 13.29 7.87
C GLY A 98 -28.67 14.72 8.39
N SER A 99 -29.73 15.53 8.51
CA SER A 99 -29.67 16.94 8.92
C SER A 99 -29.15 17.12 10.36
N GLY A 100 -27.98 17.73 10.54
CA GLY A 100 -27.44 18.07 11.85
C GLY A 100 -26.25 19.03 11.78
N ASP A 101 -26.15 19.92 12.76
CA ASP A 101 -24.99 20.81 12.95
C ASP A 101 -23.82 19.99 13.49
N TRP A 102 -22.93 19.54 12.60
CA TRP A 102 -21.77 18.73 12.97
C TRP A 102 -20.67 19.60 13.59
N SER A 103 -20.28 19.27 14.83
CA SER A 103 -19.05 19.74 15.45
C SER A 103 -17.99 18.64 15.40
N GLY A 104 -16.70 18.99 15.57
CA GLY A 104 -15.65 17.99 15.70
C GLY A 104 -15.93 17.00 16.84
N GLU A 105 -16.41 17.48 18.00
CA GLU A 105 -16.74 16.61 19.12
C GLU A 105 -17.87 15.63 18.79
N LEU A 106 -18.97 16.12 18.19
CA LEU A 106 -20.10 15.27 17.80
C LEU A 106 -19.68 14.24 16.74
N PHE A 107 -18.83 14.63 15.79
CA PHE A 107 -18.31 13.70 14.78
C PHE A 107 -17.44 12.62 15.43
N GLY A 108 -16.55 13.00 16.36
CA GLY A 108 -15.72 12.05 17.08
C GLY A 108 -16.53 11.06 17.94
N GLU A 109 -17.61 11.53 18.58
CA GLU A 109 -18.54 10.66 19.31
C GLU A 109 -19.33 9.72 18.39
N PHE A 110 -19.68 10.18 17.19
CA PHE A 110 -20.44 9.40 16.21
C PHE A 110 -19.58 8.32 15.53
N GLU A 111 -18.39 8.70 15.06
CA GLU A 111 -17.50 7.85 14.25
C GLU A 111 -16.54 7.01 15.12
N GLY A 112 -16.26 7.47 16.34
CA GLY A 112 -15.15 6.99 17.16
C GLY A 112 -13.90 7.84 16.94
N TRP A 113 -13.31 8.34 18.02
CA TRP A 113 -12.19 9.29 17.96
C TRP A 113 -10.92 8.65 17.38
N ALA A 114 -10.65 7.39 17.74
CA ALA A 114 -9.54 6.60 17.24
C ALA A 114 -9.67 6.34 15.73
N PHE A 115 -10.87 5.95 15.30
CA PHE A 115 -11.14 5.63 13.91
C PHE A 115 -11.10 6.88 13.02
N ALA A 116 -11.71 7.99 13.46
CA ALA A 116 -11.64 9.28 12.77
C ALA A 116 -10.18 9.72 12.56
N LEU A 117 -9.35 9.64 13.61
CA LEU A 117 -7.92 9.95 13.52
C LEU A 117 -7.20 9.03 12.52
N TYR A 118 -7.42 7.71 12.61
CA TYR A 118 -6.76 6.74 11.73
C TYR A 118 -7.09 6.99 10.24
N ASN A 119 -8.36 7.23 9.93
CA ASN A 119 -8.79 7.54 8.56
C ASN A 119 -8.12 8.80 8.03
N GLU A 120 -8.04 9.85 8.84
CA GLU A 120 -7.41 11.11 8.44
C GLU A 120 -5.88 10.98 8.32
N LEU A 121 -5.23 10.15 9.15
CA LEU A 121 -3.80 9.87 9.01
C LEU A 121 -3.46 9.09 7.74
N SER A 122 -4.41 8.30 7.23
CA SER A 122 -4.28 7.53 5.99
C SER A 122 -4.50 8.38 4.73
N ASN A 123 -4.91 9.64 4.88
CA ASN A 123 -5.17 10.55 3.78
C ASN A 123 -3.86 11.19 3.25
N VAL A 124 -3.41 10.75 2.08
CA VAL A 124 -2.15 11.20 1.46
C VAL A 124 -2.16 12.69 1.07
N ASP A 125 -3.33 13.26 0.82
CA ASP A 125 -3.48 14.64 0.35
C ASP A 125 -3.38 15.68 1.47
N ARG A 126 -3.36 15.24 2.75
CA ARG A 126 -3.37 16.09 3.95
C ARG A 126 -2.01 16.75 4.27
N ALA A 127 -0.96 16.42 3.53
CA ALA A 127 0.40 16.89 3.85
C ALA A 127 0.51 18.43 4.04
N PRO A 128 -0.15 19.28 3.22
CA PRO A 128 -0.09 20.74 3.40
C PRO A 128 -0.76 21.24 4.68
N GLU A 129 -1.95 20.74 5.02
CA GLU A 129 -2.69 21.12 6.22
C GLU A 129 -1.95 20.67 7.47
N ARG A 130 -1.45 19.43 7.47
CA ARG A 130 -0.67 18.89 8.58
C ARG A 130 0.61 19.68 8.82
N ALA A 131 1.31 20.08 7.76
CA ALA A 131 2.50 20.93 7.89
C ALA A 131 2.17 22.27 8.58
N LYS A 132 1.04 22.90 8.22
CA LYS A 132 0.58 24.14 8.87
C LYS A 132 0.16 23.92 10.32
N LEU A 133 -0.53 22.82 10.60
CA LEU A 133 -1.04 22.46 11.93
C LEU A 133 0.09 22.27 12.96
N LEU A 134 1.24 21.79 12.51
CA LEU A 134 2.39 21.46 13.35
C LEU A 134 3.52 22.51 13.30
N ALA A 135 3.35 23.59 12.52
CA ALA A 135 4.42 24.53 12.20
C ALA A 135 5.02 25.27 13.42
N ASP A 136 4.26 25.46 14.49
CA ASP A 136 4.70 26.10 15.73
C ASP A 136 5.22 25.11 16.78
N LEU A 137 5.24 23.80 16.50
CA LEU A 137 5.82 22.82 17.41
C LEU A 137 7.34 22.69 17.16
N PRO A 138 8.16 22.65 18.22
CA PRO A 138 9.62 22.51 18.08
C PRO A 138 10.03 21.06 17.81
N LEU A 139 9.49 20.48 16.74
CA LEU A 139 9.76 19.12 16.28
C LEU A 139 10.86 19.16 15.20
N LYS A 140 11.82 18.24 15.27
CA LYS A 140 12.85 18.08 14.22
C LYS A 140 12.25 17.57 12.92
N ALA A 141 11.22 16.74 13.01
CA ALA A 141 10.43 16.23 11.89
C ALA A 141 8.99 15.95 12.33
N PRO A 142 8.01 15.99 11.41
CA PRO A 142 6.65 15.56 11.70
C PRO A 142 6.63 14.09 12.19
N PRO A 143 5.89 13.74 13.25
CA PRO A 143 5.81 12.37 13.72
C PRO A 143 5.11 11.48 12.69
N ASP A 144 5.53 10.22 12.56
CA ASP A 144 4.82 9.24 11.73
C ASP A 144 3.47 8.84 12.35
N ASN A 145 2.61 8.22 11.53
CA ASN A 145 1.24 7.85 11.90
C ASN A 145 1.18 6.92 13.11
N SER A 146 2.06 5.92 13.20
CA SER A 146 2.18 5.04 14.38
C SER A 146 2.47 5.87 15.64
N SER A 147 3.43 6.79 15.58
CA SER A 147 3.75 7.67 16.72
C SER A 147 2.56 8.53 17.15
N ILE A 148 1.76 9.02 16.21
CA ILE A 148 0.54 9.79 16.51
C ILE A 148 -0.52 8.91 17.19
N LEU A 149 -0.77 7.70 16.70
CA LEU A 149 -1.75 6.77 17.28
C LEU A 149 -1.35 6.35 18.70
N LEU A 150 -0.07 5.98 18.91
CA LEU A 150 0.43 5.63 20.25
C LEU A 150 0.37 6.83 21.21
N ALA A 151 0.70 8.04 20.73
CA ALA A 151 0.62 9.26 21.52
C ALA A 151 -0.83 9.62 21.90
N MET A 152 -1.79 9.41 20.99
CA MET A 152 -3.21 9.58 21.31
C MET A 152 -3.73 8.53 22.28
N ALA A 153 -3.30 7.26 22.14
CA ALA A 153 -3.63 6.22 23.10
C ALA A 153 -3.23 6.64 24.53
N ILE A 154 -1.98 7.12 24.73
CA ILE A 154 -1.53 7.66 26.03
C ILE A 154 -2.43 8.81 26.51
N SER A 155 -2.78 9.74 25.61
CA SER A 155 -3.63 10.89 25.94
C SER A 155 -5.03 10.46 26.37
N TRP A 156 -5.62 9.44 25.73
CA TRP A 156 -6.92 8.89 26.10
C TRP A 156 -6.87 8.03 27.35
N PHE A 157 -5.80 7.26 27.60
CA PHE A 157 -5.60 6.62 28.89
C PHE A 157 -5.52 7.64 30.04
N ASN A 158 -4.85 8.79 29.82
CA ASN A 158 -4.83 9.88 30.81
C ASN A 158 -6.24 10.46 31.07
N LYS A 159 -7.04 10.67 30.02
CA LYS A 159 -8.44 11.10 30.17
C LYS A 159 -9.26 10.04 30.91
N ALA A 160 -9.16 8.78 30.53
CA ALA A 160 -9.83 7.66 31.18
C ALA A 160 -9.49 7.60 32.68
N ALA A 161 -8.20 7.70 33.02
CA ALA A 161 -7.75 7.66 34.41
C ALA A 161 -8.34 8.81 35.23
N THR A 162 -8.38 10.02 34.65
CA THR A 162 -8.95 11.23 35.25
C THR A 162 -10.46 11.11 35.48
N GLU A 163 -11.20 10.65 34.48
CA GLU A 163 -12.66 10.46 34.56
C GLU A 163 -13.03 9.40 35.61
N ILE A 164 -12.35 8.24 35.61
CA ILE A 164 -12.59 7.17 36.57
C ILE A 164 -12.24 7.62 37.99
N ALA A 165 -11.10 8.29 38.19
CA ALA A 165 -10.71 8.82 39.49
C ALA A 165 -11.73 9.84 40.04
N ALA A 166 -12.42 10.55 39.15
CA ALA A 166 -13.49 11.48 39.50
C ALA A 166 -14.88 10.84 39.59
N GLY A 167 -14.99 9.50 39.56
CA GLY A 167 -16.25 8.75 39.68
C GLY A 167 -17.12 8.73 38.42
N ARG A 168 -16.63 9.23 37.28
CA ARG A 168 -17.35 9.26 36.00
C ARG A 168 -17.02 8.01 35.16
N LEU A 169 -17.45 6.85 35.68
CA LEU A 169 -17.06 5.54 35.14
C LEU A 169 -17.37 5.37 33.65
N GLU A 170 -18.59 5.72 33.21
CA GLU A 170 -19.01 5.57 31.81
C GLU A 170 -18.09 6.34 30.84
N ARG A 171 -17.88 7.64 31.11
CA ARG A 171 -16.95 8.47 30.32
C ARG A 171 -15.53 7.93 30.35
N GLY A 172 -15.09 7.45 31.52
CA GLY A 172 -13.79 6.82 31.67
C GLY A 172 -13.62 5.55 30.83
N LEU A 173 -14.65 4.71 30.76
CA LEU A 173 -14.64 3.50 29.94
C LEU A 173 -14.68 3.82 28.44
N ASN A 174 -15.39 4.87 28.02
CA ASN A 174 -15.38 5.31 26.63
C ASN A 174 -13.97 5.76 26.21
N TRP A 175 -13.29 6.59 27.00
CA TRP A 175 -11.90 6.96 26.71
C TRP A 175 -10.94 5.78 26.74
N LEU A 176 -11.20 4.80 27.61
CA LEU A 176 -10.40 3.58 27.67
C LEU A 176 -10.58 2.75 26.38
N ALA A 177 -11.79 2.66 25.85
CA ALA A 177 -12.07 1.98 24.58
C ALA A 177 -11.35 2.66 23.42
N GLU A 178 -11.45 3.99 23.31
CA GLU A 178 -10.74 4.78 22.29
C GLU A 178 -9.21 4.59 22.36
N ALA A 179 -8.66 4.55 23.58
CA ALA A 179 -7.24 4.29 23.79
C ALA A 179 -6.80 2.92 23.27
N HIS A 180 -7.58 1.86 23.54
CA HIS A 180 -7.30 0.52 23.04
C HIS A 180 -7.50 0.41 21.54
N GLU A 181 -8.52 1.07 20.98
CA GLU A 181 -8.78 1.08 19.55
C GLU A 181 -7.62 1.71 18.77
N ALA A 182 -7.06 2.83 19.25
CA ALA A 182 -5.85 3.40 18.64
C ALA A 182 -4.67 2.43 18.63
N LEU A 183 -4.48 1.64 19.70
CA LEU A 183 -3.43 0.61 19.75
C LEU A 183 -3.69 -0.53 18.77
N VAL A 184 -4.96 -0.90 18.55
CA VAL A 184 -5.34 -1.93 17.57
C VAL A 184 -5.11 -1.42 16.15
N LEU A 185 -5.53 -0.19 15.84
CA LEU A 185 -5.38 0.44 14.53
C LEU A 185 -3.89 0.63 14.18
N GLU A 186 -3.06 1.00 15.14
CA GLU A 186 -1.61 1.12 14.95
C GLU A 186 -0.96 -0.21 14.55
N ARG A 187 -1.30 -1.31 15.25
CA ARG A 187 -0.82 -2.65 14.88
C ARG A 187 -1.39 -3.14 13.55
N GLY A 188 -2.63 -2.77 13.25
CA GLY A 188 -3.27 -3.06 11.97
C GLY A 188 -2.51 -2.44 10.81
N ASP A 189 -2.07 -1.19 10.96
CA ASP A 189 -1.25 -0.48 9.98
C ASP A 189 0.09 -1.18 9.75
N GLU A 190 0.76 -1.62 10.84
CA GLU A 190 2.00 -2.40 10.73
C GLU A 190 1.79 -3.70 9.95
N MET A 191 0.70 -4.43 10.21
CA MET A 191 0.38 -5.67 9.50
C MET A 191 0.10 -5.43 8.01
N TRP A 192 -0.66 -4.40 7.68
CA TRP A 192 -0.93 -4.03 6.29
C TRP A 192 0.34 -3.61 5.56
N ASN A 193 1.17 -2.77 6.17
CA ASN A 193 2.44 -2.33 5.61
C ASN A 193 3.40 -3.51 5.38
N ALA A 194 3.49 -4.44 6.33
CA ALA A 194 4.26 -5.68 6.15
C ALA A 194 3.70 -6.54 5.01
N GLY A 195 2.38 -6.67 4.91
CA GLY A 195 1.71 -7.37 3.82
C GLY A 195 2.00 -6.77 2.44
N VAL A 196 1.93 -5.44 2.31
CA VAL A 196 2.26 -4.72 1.07
C VAL A 196 3.74 -4.89 0.71
N ALA A 197 4.64 -4.81 1.69
CA ALA A 197 6.07 -5.02 1.47
C ALA A 197 6.34 -6.44 0.93
N HIS A 198 5.73 -7.46 1.52
CA HIS A 198 5.82 -8.84 1.03
C HIS A 198 5.23 -9.02 -0.38
N ALA A 199 4.09 -8.38 -0.68
CA ALA A 199 3.49 -8.42 -2.01
C ALA A 199 4.40 -7.79 -3.08
N ASN A 200 5.02 -6.64 -2.75
CA ASN A 200 5.98 -5.97 -3.63
C ASN A 200 7.25 -6.81 -3.86
N GLU A 201 7.77 -7.44 -2.81
CA GLU A 201 8.91 -8.36 -2.92
C GLU A 201 8.58 -9.54 -3.84
N ALA A 202 7.41 -10.17 -3.65
CA ALA A 202 6.95 -11.27 -4.48
C ALA A 202 6.79 -10.86 -5.96
N ALA A 203 6.24 -9.66 -6.21
CA ALA A 203 6.12 -9.11 -7.56
C ALA A 203 7.49 -8.87 -8.20
N GLY A 204 8.46 -8.35 -7.44
CA GLY A 204 9.85 -8.16 -7.90
C GLY A 204 10.54 -9.47 -8.24
N GLN A 205 10.38 -10.51 -7.41
CA GLN A 205 10.90 -11.85 -7.68
C GLN A 205 10.28 -12.46 -8.94
N GLN A 206 8.96 -12.35 -9.11
CA GLN A 206 8.26 -12.86 -10.29
C GLN A 206 8.73 -12.14 -11.57
N ALA A 207 8.90 -10.83 -11.53
CA ALA A 207 9.45 -10.07 -12.65
C ALA A 207 10.86 -10.53 -13.03
N MET A 208 11.73 -10.79 -12.04
CA MET A 208 13.07 -11.32 -12.29
C MET A 208 13.04 -12.72 -12.93
N ILE A 209 12.16 -13.62 -12.47
CA ILE A 209 11.98 -14.96 -13.05
C ILE A 209 11.53 -14.85 -14.51
N SER A 210 10.53 -14.01 -14.79
CA SER A 210 10.04 -13.78 -16.15
C SER A 210 11.11 -13.20 -17.08
N ALA A 211 11.91 -12.26 -16.60
CA ALA A 211 13.03 -11.68 -17.35
C ALA A 211 14.10 -12.72 -17.70
N ARG A 212 14.52 -13.54 -16.72
CA ARG A 212 15.47 -14.66 -16.95
C ARG A 212 14.93 -15.65 -17.97
N SER A 213 13.65 -16.00 -17.86
CA SER A 213 12.97 -16.90 -18.79
C SER A 213 12.91 -16.33 -20.21
N ALA A 214 12.62 -15.04 -20.36
CA ALA A 214 12.62 -14.35 -21.66
C ALA A 214 14.03 -14.30 -22.29
N LEU A 215 15.05 -14.00 -21.48
CA LEU A 215 16.44 -14.02 -21.93
C LEU A 215 16.87 -15.42 -22.39
N ALA A 216 16.50 -16.46 -21.64
CA ALA A 216 16.78 -17.84 -22.00
C ALA A 216 16.09 -18.25 -23.32
N ARG A 217 14.82 -17.85 -23.53
CA ARG A 217 14.11 -18.04 -24.80
C ARG A 217 14.80 -17.33 -25.96
N THR A 218 15.25 -16.10 -25.75
CA THR A 218 15.95 -15.31 -26.77
C THR A 218 17.27 -15.94 -27.15
N ALA A 219 18.06 -16.37 -26.16
CA ALA A 219 19.32 -17.08 -26.38
C ALA A 219 19.10 -18.42 -27.10
N ALA A 220 18.07 -19.18 -26.71
CA ALA A 220 17.70 -20.43 -27.39
C ALA A 220 17.26 -20.16 -28.85
N ALA A 221 16.45 -19.13 -29.09
CA ALA A 221 16.01 -18.75 -30.42
C ALA A 221 17.19 -18.34 -31.32
N ALA A 222 18.19 -17.65 -30.76
CA ALA A 222 19.42 -17.30 -31.46
C ALA A 222 20.27 -18.53 -31.81
N ARG A 223 20.48 -19.45 -30.87
CA ARG A 223 21.20 -20.72 -31.12
C ARG A 223 20.53 -21.58 -32.20
N HIS A 224 19.19 -21.57 -32.25
CA HIS A 224 18.43 -22.30 -33.25
C HIS A 224 18.16 -21.50 -34.53
N ALA A 225 18.67 -20.27 -34.67
CA ALA A 225 18.47 -19.48 -35.89
C ALA A 225 19.18 -20.12 -37.08
N GLU A 226 20.46 -20.49 -36.90
CA GLU A 226 21.27 -21.13 -37.94
C GLU A 226 20.70 -22.49 -38.35
N ASN A 227 20.35 -23.35 -37.39
CA ASN A 227 19.73 -24.64 -37.69
C ASN A 227 18.39 -24.50 -38.43
N ARG A 228 17.61 -23.46 -38.14
CA ARG A 228 16.36 -23.17 -38.86
C ARG A 228 16.63 -22.73 -40.30
N ALA A 229 17.64 -21.88 -40.52
CA ALA A 229 18.07 -21.46 -41.85
C ALA A 229 18.54 -22.68 -42.67
N PHE A 230 19.44 -23.50 -42.12
CA PHE A 230 19.88 -24.72 -42.80
C PHE A 230 18.73 -25.68 -43.10
N LYS A 231 17.79 -25.86 -42.18
CA LYS A 231 16.62 -26.71 -42.42
C LYS A 231 15.76 -26.17 -43.57
N GLN A 232 15.59 -24.85 -43.68
CA GLN A 232 14.87 -24.22 -44.78
C GLN A 232 15.60 -24.39 -46.13
N ASP A 233 16.94 -24.31 -46.13
CA ASP A 233 17.75 -24.58 -47.31
C ASP A 233 17.63 -26.03 -47.76
N VAL A 234 17.66 -26.98 -46.81
CA VAL A 234 17.43 -28.41 -47.08
C VAL A 234 16.05 -28.64 -47.70
N PHE A 235 15.01 -28.03 -47.14
CA PHE A 235 13.65 -28.17 -47.68
C PHE A 235 13.57 -27.63 -49.12
N SER A 236 14.12 -26.43 -49.35
CA SER A 236 14.17 -25.80 -50.68
C SER A 236 14.97 -26.62 -51.70
N TRP A 237 16.03 -27.30 -51.25
CA TRP A 237 16.82 -28.20 -52.08
C TRP A 237 16.05 -29.49 -52.41
N CYS A 238 15.37 -30.08 -51.43
CA CYS A 238 14.55 -31.28 -51.60
C CYS A 238 13.40 -31.02 -52.60
N ASP A 239 12.76 -29.85 -52.54
CA ASP A 239 11.70 -29.45 -53.47
C ASP A 239 12.11 -29.58 -54.94
N LYS A 240 13.37 -29.29 -55.26
CA LYS A 240 13.91 -29.26 -56.63
C LYS A 240 14.58 -30.57 -57.05
N ASN A 241 15.09 -31.34 -56.09
CA ASN A 241 16.03 -32.43 -56.38
C ASN A 241 15.58 -33.80 -55.90
N MET A 242 14.60 -33.91 -54.99
CA MET A 242 14.27 -35.20 -54.37
C MET A 242 13.85 -36.26 -55.39
N GLY A 243 13.17 -35.87 -56.48
CA GLY A 243 12.77 -36.79 -57.55
C GLY A 243 13.94 -37.46 -58.30
N LYS A 244 15.17 -36.96 -58.13
CA LYS A 244 16.39 -37.52 -58.74
C LYS A 244 17.03 -38.62 -57.88
N PHE A 245 16.60 -38.80 -56.63
CA PHE A 245 17.19 -39.75 -55.69
C PHE A 245 16.23 -40.90 -55.39
N LYS A 246 16.75 -42.13 -55.39
CA LYS A 246 15.95 -43.35 -55.15
C LYS A 246 15.65 -43.61 -53.67
N SER A 247 16.36 -42.96 -52.75
CA SER A 247 16.18 -43.11 -51.31
C SER A 247 16.48 -41.81 -50.55
N MET A 248 15.96 -41.71 -49.31
CA MET A 248 16.27 -40.59 -48.42
C MET A 248 17.73 -40.59 -47.96
N ASP A 249 18.36 -41.77 -47.86
CA ASP A 249 19.79 -41.87 -47.53
C ASP A 249 20.66 -41.24 -48.63
N ALA A 250 20.38 -41.57 -49.89
CA ALA A 250 21.11 -40.99 -51.01
C ALA A 250 20.93 -39.47 -51.11
N ALA A 251 19.74 -38.96 -50.80
CA ALA A 251 19.49 -37.52 -50.72
C ALA A 251 20.22 -36.87 -49.52
N ALA A 252 20.28 -37.53 -48.37
CA ALA A 252 20.99 -37.05 -47.19
C ALA A 252 22.51 -36.96 -47.41
N GLU A 253 23.12 -37.92 -48.13
CA GLU A 253 24.55 -37.87 -48.52
C GLU A 253 24.85 -36.74 -49.52
N ALA A 254 23.88 -36.33 -50.32
CA ALA A 254 24.00 -35.21 -51.25
C ALA A 254 23.86 -33.85 -50.56
N ILE A 255 23.23 -33.81 -49.38
CA ILE A 255 22.98 -32.59 -48.59
C ILE A 255 24.06 -32.36 -47.52
N ALA A 256 24.38 -33.39 -46.74
CA ALA A 256 25.23 -33.27 -45.57
C ALA A 256 26.66 -32.85 -45.94
N GLY A 257 27.11 -31.72 -45.38
CA GLY A 257 28.42 -31.13 -45.65
C GLY A 257 28.61 -30.54 -47.05
N LYS A 258 27.58 -30.60 -47.92
CA LYS A 258 27.62 -30.12 -49.31
C LYS A 258 26.67 -28.97 -49.57
N VAL A 259 25.42 -29.10 -49.12
CA VAL A 259 24.39 -28.05 -49.23
C VAL A 259 24.34 -27.24 -47.94
N VAL A 260 24.40 -27.92 -46.79
CA VAL A 260 24.46 -27.30 -45.46
C VAL A 260 25.46 -28.05 -44.59
N SER A 261 26.12 -27.33 -43.68
CA SER A 261 27.14 -27.89 -42.79
C SER A 261 26.52 -28.60 -41.58
N VAL A 262 25.84 -29.72 -41.84
CA VAL A 262 25.21 -30.56 -40.81
C VAL A 262 25.60 -32.02 -40.98
N THR A 263 25.43 -32.81 -39.93
CA THR A 263 25.70 -34.25 -39.98
C THR A 263 24.70 -34.97 -40.89
N PHE A 264 25.12 -36.11 -41.44
CA PHE A 264 24.26 -36.98 -42.25
C PHE A 264 22.93 -37.29 -41.56
N ARG A 265 22.98 -37.61 -40.25
CA ARG A 265 21.80 -37.97 -39.47
C ARG A 265 20.81 -36.81 -39.35
N THR A 266 21.32 -35.60 -39.09
CA THR A 266 20.52 -34.37 -39.07
C THR A 266 19.87 -34.09 -40.42
N ALA A 267 20.62 -34.20 -41.52
CA ALA A 267 20.07 -34.02 -42.86
C ALA A 267 18.98 -35.05 -43.18
N ARG A 268 19.19 -36.33 -42.83
CA ARG A 268 18.19 -37.39 -43.01
C ARG A 268 16.91 -37.13 -42.23
N ASP A 269 17.02 -36.70 -40.97
CA ASP A 269 15.87 -36.40 -40.12
C ASP A 269 15.04 -35.24 -40.71
N TRP A 270 15.69 -34.19 -41.21
CA TRP A 270 15.01 -33.08 -41.88
C TRP A 270 14.33 -33.51 -43.19
N ILE A 271 14.96 -34.37 -43.99
CA ILE A 271 14.32 -34.92 -45.21
C ILE A 271 13.08 -35.75 -44.85
N ALA A 272 13.13 -36.53 -43.77
CA ALA A 272 11.97 -37.30 -43.30
C ALA A 272 10.81 -36.38 -42.89
N GLU A 273 11.12 -35.29 -42.19
CA GLU A 273 10.14 -34.27 -41.81
C GLU A 273 9.54 -33.54 -43.01
N TRP A 274 10.38 -33.13 -43.95
CA TRP A 274 9.95 -32.55 -45.24
C TRP A 274 8.97 -33.48 -45.98
N LYS A 275 9.29 -34.79 -46.03
CA LYS A 275 8.43 -35.80 -46.67
C LYS A 275 7.09 -35.93 -45.95
N LYS A 276 7.10 -35.91 -44.61
CA LYS A 276 5.89 -35.97 -43.77
C LYS A 276 4.97 -34.77 -44.02
N LEU A 277 5.52 -33.56 -44.10
CA LEU A 277 4.74 -32.33 -44.36
C LEU A 277 4.03 -32.41 -45.72
N ARG A 278 4.65 -33.03 -46.71
CA ARG A 278 4.08 -33.21 -48.06
C ARG A 278 3.10 -34.37 -48.16
N SER A 279 3.22 -35.40 -47.32
CA SER A 279 2.18 -36.44 -47.21
C SER A 279 0.95 -35.97 -46.42
N ALA A 280 1.11 -35.01 -45.51
CA ALA A 280 0.03 -34.47 -44.69
C ALA A 280 -0.79 -33.39 -45.42
N GLY A 281 -0.30 -32.86 -46.55
CA GLY A 281 -1.00 -31.90 -47.41
C GLY A 281 -1.76 -32.53 -48.58
N THR A 282 -1.92 -33.85 -48.61
CA THR A 282 -2.58 -34.61 -49.69
C THR A 282 -3.95 -35.14 -49.23
N ALA A 283 -4.79 -34.25 -48.70
CA ALA A 283 -6.21 -34.50 -48.41
C ALA A 283 -7.05 -33.39 -49.04
#